data_AF-A0A661FW52-F1
#
_entry.id   AF-A0A661FW52-F1
#
_cell.length_a   1.000
_cell.length_b   1.000
_cell.length_c   1.000
_cell.angle_alpha   90.00
_cell.angle_beta   90.00
_cell.angle_gamma   90.00
#
_symmetry.space_group_name_H-M   'P 1'
#
loop_
_entity.id
_entity.type
_entity.pdbx_description
1 polymer ?
#
loop_
_entity_poly.entity_id
_entity_poly.type
_entity_poly.pdbx_seq_one_letter_code
_entity_poly.pdbx_strand_id
1 'polypeptide(L)'
;MKNMRSIRLAVGGVAALAFSVIGVQAHAQDYSDHRAVLAYAETITDPLSGEAGKIEIFRQDKGNGQLNHDFAYNDPRRAIFNGGDPGVNFAVHPSNGSADTNLTNQGFWNTESVDIWNREACSNMEISQTGSSGNPGVVELYFQTGQIFAIWEADLTQVGFLSAAQFPYFAANPNVLGVTFTLTWVDGAGNPTDIDGNGKADVAFREIYYNDEYEWADNGLEGTQPSGVRLFDFPTVAIHEVGHGVTAAHFGLIGVQDGNLVAHPRSIMNAIYGGTLRELHGRDRGANCSNWAQWPNR
;
A
#
# COMPACT_ATOMS: atom_id res chain seq x y z
N MET A 1 -89.84 30.41 -33.17
CA MET A 1 -89.13 30.03 -34.41
C MET A 1 -87.65 29.85 -34.09
N LYS A 2 -87.14 28.65 -34.37
CA LYS A 2 -85.77 28.27 -34.79
C LYS A 2 -84.54 29.06 -34.27
N ASN A 3 -83.70 28.27 -33.57
CA ASN A 3 -82.29 27.96 -33.88
C ASN A 3 -81.20 28.33 -32.86
N MET A 4 -80.71 27.24 -32.25
CA MET A 4 -79.36 26.93 -31.72
C MET A 4 -78.15 27.51 -32.46
N ARG A 5 -77.04 27.54 -31.69
CA ARG A 5 -75.59 27.28 -31.97
C ARG A 5 -74.75 28.44 -31.37
N SER A 6 -73.61 28.28 -30.67
CA SER A 6 -72.44 27.37 -30.70
C SER A 6 -71.66 27.53 -29.36
N ILE A 7 -71.19 26.49 -28.66
CA ILE A 7 -69.88 25.80 -28.72
C ILE A 7 -68.62 26.59 -28.27
N ARG A 8 -68.00 26.06 -27.17
CA ARG A 8 -66.58 26.03 -26.71
C ARG A 8 -65.91 27.32 -26.20
N LEU A 9 -65.31 27.26 -25.00
CA LEU A 9 -63.90 26.83 -24.79
C LEU A 9 -63.61 26.69 -23.27
N ALA A 10 -62.87 25.65 -22.88
CA ALA A 10 -62.35 25.46 -21.53
C ALA A 10 -60.85 25.76 -21.52
N VAL A 11 -60.40 26.60 -20.57
CA VAL A 11 -59.02 26.78 -20.10
C VAL A 11 -59.19 27.27 -18.65
N GLY A 12 -58.80 26.56 -17.60
CA GLY A 12 -57.44 26.14 -17.27
C GLY A 12 -56.89 27.11 -16.21
N GLY A 13 -57.06 26.80 -14.93
CA GLY A 13 -56.59 27.63 -13.83
C GLY A 13 -56.27 26.80 -12.59
N VAL A 14 -55.04 26.31 -12.49
CA VAL A 14 -54.44 25.84 -11.23
C VAL A 14 -53.22 26.71 -10.98
N ALA A 15 -53.29 27.50 -9.92
CA ALA A 15 -52.18 28.30 -9.42
C ALA A 15 -51.18 27.38 -8.70
N ALA A 16 -49.96 27.29 -9.21
CA ALA A 16 -48.83 26.73 -8.47
C ALA A 16 -48.05 27.88 -7.82
N LEU A 17 -47.96 27.82 -6.50
CA LEU A 17 -47.24 28.74 -5.63
C LEU A 17 -45.74 28.72 -5.94
N ALA A 18 -45.18 29.90 -6.23
CA ALA A 18 -43.74 30.11 -6.30
C ALA A 18 -43.16 30.14 -4.87
N PHE A 19 -42.34 29.16 -4.51
CA PHE A 19 -41.43 29.26 -3.38
C PHE A 19 -40.12 29.88 -3.88
N SER A 20 -39.79 31.06 -3.36
CA SER A 20 -38.45 31.65 -3.46
C SER A 20 -37.66 31.24 -2.22
N VAL A 21 -36.56 30.53 -2.42
CA VAL A 21 -35.53 30.32 -1.39
C VAL A 21 -34.35 31.19 -1.75
N ILE A 22 -34.17 32.27 -1.00
CA ILE A 22 -32.96 33.10 -1.01
C ILE A 22 -32.08 32.61 0.15
N GLY A 23 -30.80 32.34 -0.16
CA GLY A 23 -29.73 32.30 0.84
C GLY A 23 -28.95 30.99 0.87
N VAL A 24 -27.97 30.83 -0.03
CA VAL A 24 -26.82 29.96 0.22
C VAL A 24 -25.64 30.87 0.55
N GLN A 25 -25.40 31.09 1.85
CA GLN A 25 -24.09 31.52 2.31
C GLN A 25 -23.20 30.28 2.37
N ALA A 26 -22.32 30.14 1.37
CA ALA A 26 -21.22 29.19 1.45
C ALA A 26 -20.27 29.68 2.57
N HIS A 27 -20.22 28.96 3.68
CA HIS A 27 -19.16 29.12 4.67
C HIS A 27 -17.85 28.67 4.02
N ALA A 28 -16.96 29.62 3.74
CA ALA A 28 -15.56 29.29 3.47
C ALA A 28 -14.96 28.73 4.77
N GLN A 29 -14.54 27.47 4.76
CA GLN A 29 -13.76 26.91 5.86
C GLN A 29 -12.33 27.45 5.79
N ASP A 30 -11.88 28.00 6.91
CA ASP A 30 -10.52 28.47 7.15
C ASP A 30 -9.67 27.28 7.63
N TYR A 31 -8.61 26.95 6.90
CA TYR A 31 -7.70 25.84 7.19
C TYR A 31 -6.32 26.29 7.65
N SER A 32 -6.17 27.54 8.10
CA SER A 32 -4.88 28.15 8.44
C SER A 32 -4.12 27.53 9.65
N ASP A 33 -4.74 26.61 10.40
CA ASP A 33 -4.17 25.99 11.61
C ASP A 33 -3.74 24.51 11.46
N HIS A 34 -3.62 23.97 10.24
CA HIS A 34 -3.24 22.57 10.04
C HIS A 34 -1.71 22.37 10.08
N ARG A 35 -1.25 21.30 10.74
CA ARG A 35 0.14 20.83 10.73
C ARG A 35 0.18 19.32 10.59
N ALA A 36 1.21 18.81 9.91
CA ALA A 36 1.43 17.38 9.77
C ALA A 36 1.72 16.70 11.12
N VAL A 37 1.15 15.52 11.32
CA VAL A 37 1.42 14.58 12.42
C VAL A 37 1.53 13.17 11.84
N LEU A 38 2.39 12.35 12.45
CA LEU A 38 2.58 10.94 12.11
C LEU A 38 1.23 10.19 12.16
N ALA A 39 0.80 9.59 11.06
CA ALA A 39 -0.57 9.10 10.90
C ALA A 39 -0.78 7.63 11.34
N TYR A 40 0.20 6.75 11.16
CA TYR A 40 0.19 5.36 11.64
C TYR A 40 1.58 4.72 11.49
N ALA A 41 1.80 3.62 12.21
CA ALA A 41 2.91 2.68 12.03
C ALA A 41 2.34 1.26 12.13
N GLU A 42 2.67 0.39 11.18
CA GLU A 42 2.25 -1.01 11.16
C GLU A 42 3.37 -1.88 11.74
N THR A 43 3.05 -2.78 12.68
CA THR A 43 4.03 -3.63 13.36
C THR A 43 3.61 -5.10 13.36
N ILE A 44 4.57 -6.01 13.46
CA ILE A 44 4.42 -7.48 13.62
C ILE A 44 4.91 -7.89 15.02
N THR A 45 4.30 -8.91 15.63
CA THR A 45 4.51 -9.29 17.04
C THR A 45 4.63 -10.80 17.24
N ASP A 46 5.44 -11.22 18.22
CA ASP A 46 5.71 -12.62 18.57
C ASP A 46 4.50 -13.30 19.25
N PRO A 47 4.03 -14.47 18.76
CA PRO A 47 2.84 -15.16 19.26
C PRO A 47 2.95 -15.87 20.64
N LEU A 48 4.04 -15.72 21.40
CA LEU A 48 4.29 -16.52 22.63
C LEU A 48 3.65 -15.99 23.95
N SER A 49 2.60 -15.14 23.92
CA SER A 49 2.07 -14.49 25.14
C SER A 49 1.06 -15.29 26.01
N GLY A 50 0.54 -16.41 25.51
CA GLY A 50 -0.11 -17.50 26.26
C GLY A 50 -1.24 -17.18 27.25
N GLU A 51 -2.51 -17.29 26.81
CA GLU A 51 -3.64 -17.87 27.58
C GLU A 51 -4.69 -18.46 26.62
N ALA A 52 -5.01 -19.76 26.72
CA ALA A 52 -5.85 -20.47 25.74
C ALA A 52 -7.27 -20.80 26.23
N GLY A 53 -8.26 -20.48 25.38
CA GLY A 53 -9.60 -21.05 25.38
C GLY A 53 -10.56 -20.28 24.46
N LYS A 54 -10.79 -20.79 23.23
CA LYS A 54 -11.43 -20.14 22.05
C LYS A 54 -10.42 -19.36 21.22
N ILE A 55 -10.54 -19.39 19.88
CA ILE A 55 -9.60 -18.75 18.94
C ILE A 55 -9.21 -17.37 19.47
N GLU A 56 -7.94 -17.23 19.88
CA GLU A 56 -7.41 -15.94 20.30
C GLU A 56 -7.11 -15.18 19.02
N ILE A 57 -7.86 -14.11 18.76
CA ILE A 57 -7.67 -13.27 17.58
C ILE A 57 -6.55 -12.28 17.91
N PHE A 58 -5.38 -12.48 17.31
CA PHE A 58 -4.26 -11.55 17.45
C PHE A 58 -4.44 -10.32 16.58
N ARG A 59 -5.02 -10.49 15.39
CA ARG A 59 -5.20 -9.42 14.41
C ARG A 59 -6.50 -9.60 13.63
N GLN A 60 -7.18 -8.48 13.43
CA GLN A 60 -8.43 -8.42 12.69
C GLN A 60 -8.46 -7.18 11.78
N ASP A 61 -8.07 -7.40 10.53
CA ASP A 61 -8.02 -6.36 9.52
C ASP A 61 -9.27 -6.47 8.63
N LYS A 62 -10.32 -5.76 9.07
CA LYS A 62 -11.66 -5.73 8.48
C LYS A 62 -11.83 -4.70 7.34
N GLY A 63 -10.77 -3.98 6.97
CA GLY A 63 -10.79 -2.98 5.90
C GLY A 63 -11.10 -3.58 4.53
N ASN A 64 -11.21 -2.77 3.48
CA ASN A 64 -11.43 -3.23 2.10
C ASN A 64 -10.18 -3.87 1.45
N GLY A 65 -9.04 -3.89 2.16
CA GLY A 65 -7.76 -4.39 1.65
C GLY A 65 -7.00 -3.35 0.81
N GLN A 66 -7.42 -2.08 0.85
CA GLN A 66 -6.78 -0.98 0.14
C GLN A 66 -6.15 0.00 1.13
N LEU A 67 -4.99 0.55 0.79
CA LEU A 67 -4.47 1.73 1.51
C LEU A 67 -5.27 2.97 1.11
N ASN A 68 -5.21 3.99 1.97
CA ASN A 68 -5.89 5.28 1.77
C ASN A 68 -5.05 6.28 0.96
N HIS A 69 -4.05 5.79 0.22
CA HIS A 69 -3.14 6.59 -0.58
C HIS A 69 -2.72 5.79 -1.81
N ASP A 70 -2.73 6.43 -2.98
CA ASP A 70 -2.52 5.79 -4.28
C ASP A 70 -1.62 6.62 -5.20
N PHE A 71 -0.98 5.96 -6.16
CA PHE A 71 -0.33 6.69 -7.26
C PHE A 71 -1.42 7.34 -8.12
N ALA A 72 -1.15 8.56 -8.60
CA ALA A 72 -2.02 9.25 -9.54
C ALA A 72 -1.48 9.10 -10.97
N TYR A 73 -2.36 8.72 -11.90
CA TYR A 73 -2.01 8.57 -13.31
C TYR A 73 -1.49 9.89 -13.89
N ASN A 74 -0.35 9.85 -14.58
CA ASN A 74 0.27 11.06 -15.16
C ASN A 74 0.55 12.19 -14.16
N ASP A 75 0.79 11.89 -12.88
CA ASP A 75 1.17 12.92 -11.91
C ASP A 75 2.44 13.66 -12.38
N PRO A 76 2.35 14.95 -12.75
CA PRO A 76 3.46 15.70 -13.33
C PRO A 76 4.60 15.93 -12.33
N ARG A 77 4.35 15.77 -11.03
CA ARG A 77 5.36 15.94 -9.97
C ARG A 77 6.40 14.83 -9.97
N ARG A 78 6.02 13.65 -10.49
CA ARG A 78 6.90 12.48 -10.56
C ARG A 78 7.92 12.58 -11.70
N ALA A 79 7.68 13.49 -12.65
CA ALA A 79 8.51 13.65 -13.85
C ALA A 79 9.99 13.94 -13.57
N ILE A 80 10.32 14.48 -12.39
CA ILE A 80 11.69 14.74 -11.96
C ILE A 80 12.52 13.46 -11.75
N PHE A 81 11.88 12.32 -11.45
CA PHE A 81 12.58 11.05 -11.18
C PHE A 81 12.08 9.88 -12.02
N ASN A 82 10.81 9.87 -12.42
CA ASN A 82 10.26 8.85 -13.31
C ASN A 82 10.28 9.25 -14.80
N GLY A 83 10.82 10.43 -15.13
CA GLY A 83 10.93 10.91 -16.51
C GLY A 83 9.62 11.31 -17.18
N GLY A 84 8.52 11.40 -16.41
CA GLY A 84 7.18 11.70 -16.91
C GLY A 84 6.43 10.47 -17.41
N ASP A 85 6.84 9.27 -16.96
CA ASP A 85 6.16 8.02 -17.28
C ASP A 85 4.71 8.06 -16.76
N PRO A 86 3.70 7.79 -17.61
CA PRO A 86 2.31 7.66 -17.18
C PRO A 86 2.07 6.52 -16.20
N GLY A 87 2.88 5.46 -16.24
CA GLY A 87 2.79 4.28 -15.39
C GLY A 87 3.46 4.45 -14.03
N VAL A 88 3.82 3.32 -13.42
CA VAL A 88 4.61 3.25 -12.18
C VAL A 88 5.96 2.64 -12.50
N ASN A 89 7.03 3.35 -12.20
CA ASN A 89 8.37 2.81 -12.40
C ASN A 89 8.92 2.21 -11.09
N PHE A 90 9.75 1.19 -11.17
CA PHE A 90 10.43 0.64 -9.99
C PHE A 90 11.94 0.50 -10.18
N ALA A 91 12.67 0.50 -9.08
CA ALA A 91 14.11 0.29 -9.03
C ALA A 91 14.45 -0.77 -7.98
N VAL A 92 15.52 -1.53 -8.22
CA VAL A 92 16.08 -2.49 -7.25
C VAL A 92 17.49 -2.06 -6.94
N HIS A 93 17.77 -1.83 -5.66
CA HIS A 93 19.10 -1.46 -5.21
C HIS A 93 20.07 -2.64 -5.40
N PRO A 94 21.22 -2.44 -6.06
CA PRO A 94 22.05 -3.54 -6.52
C PRO A 94 22.92 -4.19 -5.42
N SER A 95 23.18 -3.51 -4.30
CA SER A 95 24.22 -3.91 -3.34
C SER A 95 23.78 -4.15 -1.91
N ASN A 96 22.49 -3.98 -1.59
CA ASN A 96 21.97 -4.21 -0.23
C ASN A 96 21.40 -5.62 -0.17
N GLY A 97 22.29 -6.60 0.03
CA GLY A 97 21.91 -7.99 0.14
C GLY A 97 22.25 -8.61 1.48
N SER A 98 21.50 -9.65 1.81
CA SER A 98 21.78 -10.51 2.95
C SER A 98 22.93 -11.47 2.60
N ALA A 99 23.71 -11.83 3.63
CA ALA A 99 24.77 -12.83 3.53
C ALA A 99 24.27 -14.27 3.75
N ASP A 100 22.95 -14.47 3.88
CA ASP A 100 22.39 -15.75 4.27
C ASP A 100 22.58 -16.84 3.22
N THR A 101 23.12 -17.96 3.67
CA THR A 101 23.50 -19.08 2.78
C THR A 101 22.31 -19.71 2.05
N ASN A 102 21.09 -19.58 2.58
CA ASN A 102 19.87 -20.12 1.98
C ASN A 102 19.14 -19.12 1.06
N LEU A 103 19.61 -17.87 0.97
CA LEU A 103 19.08 -16.86 0.06
C LEU A 103 19.96 -16.79 -1.18
N THR A 104 19.64 -17.60 -2.18
CA THR A 104 20.53 -17.82 -3.34
C THR A 104 20.27 -16.90 -4.52
N ASN A 105 19.09 -16.29 -4.59
CA ASN A 105 18.62 -15.56 -5.76
C ASN A 105 17.86 -14.28 -5.38
N GLN A 106 18.41 -13.52 -4.42
CA GLN A 106 17.82 -12.28 -3.92
C GLN A 106 17.43 -11.30 -5.03
N GLY A 107 18.36 -10.99 -5.94
CA GLY A 107 18.12 -10.02 -7.01
C GLY A 107 16.96 -10.41 -7.92
N PHE A 108 16.80 -11.71 -8.20
CA PHE A 108 15.64 -12.23 -8.92
C PHE A 108 14.35 -11.99 -8.15
N TRP A 109 14.30 -12.31 -6.85
CA TRP A 109 13.08 -12.15 -6.05
C TRP A 109 12.69 -10.70 -5.77
N ASN A 110 13.67 -9.78 -5.72
CA ASN A 110 13.39 -8.35 -5.73
C ASN A 110 12.63 -7.96 -7.01
N THR A 111 13.07 -8.37 -8.19
CA THR A 111 12.31 -8.05 -9.42
C THR A 111 10.98 -8.82 -9.51
N GLU A 112 11.02 -10.14 -9.28
CA GLU A 112 9.89 -11.03 -9.48
C GLU A 112 8.73 -10.74 -8.53
N SER A 113 9.00 -10.26 -7.30
CA SER A 113 7.94 -9.82 -6.38
C SER A 113 7.09 -8.69 -6.98
N VAL A 114 7.69 -7.76 -7.71
CA VAL A 114 6.96 -6.71 -8.47
C VAL A 114 6.20 -7.31 -9.65
N ASP A 115 6.84 -8.19 -10.41
CA ASP A 115 6.23 -8.79 -11.59
C ASP A 115 5.02 -9.66 -11.23
N ILE A 116 4.99 -10.29 -10.05
CA ILE A 116 3.83 -11.05 -9.57
C ILE A 116 2.58 -10.17 -9.50
N TRP A 117 2.67 -8.95 -8.98
CA TRP A 117 1.55 -8.01 -8.94
C TRP A 117 1.24 -7.43 -10.32
N ASN A 118 2.27 -7.15 -11.12
CA ASN A 118 2.13 -6.58 -12.47
C ASN A 118 1.44 -7.55 -13.45
N ARG A 119 1.52 -8.87 -13.23
CA ARG A 119 0.91 -9.91 -14.09
C ARG A 119 -0.59 -10.12 -13.85
N GLU A 120 -1.17 -9.51 -12.82
CA GLU A 120 -2.60 -9.63 -12.56
C GLU A 120 -3.40 -8.94 -13.67
N ALA A 121 -4.10 -9.74 -14.49
CA ALA A 121 -4.76 -9.29 -15.73
C ALA A 121 -5.82 -8.20 -15.55
N CYS A 122 -6.27 -7.96 -14.32
CA CYS A 122 -7.19 -6.87 -14.00
C CYS A 122 -6.49 -5.53 -13.78
N SER A 123 -5.18 -5.50 -13.55
CA SER A 123 -4.40 -4.28 -13.37
C SER A 123 -3.71 -3.91 -14.68
N ASN A 124 -3.71 -2.62 -15.02
CA ASN A 124 -2.93 -2.08 -16.13
C ASN A 124 -2.00 -0.95 -15.66
N MET A 125 -1.44 -1.05 -14.45
CA MET A 125 -0.52 -0.04 -13.89
C MET A 125 0.73 0.22 -14.75
N GLU A 126 1.01 -0.66 -15.73
CA GLU A 126 2.16 -0.54 -16.64
C GLU A 126 3.46 -0.44 -15.84
N ILE A 127 3.65 -1.34 -14.86
CA ILE A 127 4.80 -1.27 -13.96
C ILE A 127 6.07 -1.64 -14.75
N SER A 128 7.09 -0.78 -14.71
CA SER A 128 8.33 -0.95 -15.48
C SER A 128 9.59 -0.74 -14.64
N GLN A 129 10.62 -1.53 -14.89
CA GLN A 129 11.89 -1.41 -14.16
C GLN A 129 12.78 -0.31 -14.76
N THR A 130 13.44 0.45 -13.89
CA THR A 130 14.45 1.44 -14.23
C THR A 130 15.79 1.12 -13.55
N GLY A 131 16.84 1.85 -13.92
CA GLY A 131 18.14 1.71 -13.29
C GLY A 131 18.15 2.30 -11.88
N SER A 132 18.83 1.63 -10.96
CA SER A 132 19.15 2.18 -9.64
C SER A 132 20.54 2.82 -9.66
N SER A 133 20.71 3.92 -8.92
CA SER A 133 22.02 4.56 -8.73
C SER A 133 22.79 4.02 -7.53
N GLY A 134 22.19 3.10 -6.76
CA GLY A 134 22.79 2.55 -5.55
C GLY A 134 22.69 3.48 -4.35
N ASN A 135 21.67 4.35 -4.31
CA ASN A 135 21.43 5.19 -3.15
C ASN A 135 20.78 4.38 -2.00
N PRO A 136 21.11 4.68 -0.73
CA PRO A 136 20.54 4.03 0.46
C PRO A 136 19.01 4.24 0.65
N GLY A 137 18.39 5.02 -0.23
CA GLY A 137 17.00 5.43 -0.09
C GLY A 137 16.83 6.64 0.84
N VAL A 138 15.74 7.37 0.60
CA VAL A 138 15.39 8.60 1.30
C VAL A 138 15.08 8.32 2.77
N VAL A 139 14.40 7.20 3.07
CA VAL A 139 13.98 6.85 4.42
C VAL A 139 15.17 6.46 5.29
N GLU A 140 16.10 5.64 4.80
CA GLU A 140 17.31 5.31 5.54
C GLU A 140 18.07 6.58 5.96
N LEU A 141 18.31 7.49 5.00
CA LEU A 141 18.98 8.77 5.29
C LEU A 141 18.22 9.63 6.28
N TYR A 142 16.89 9.66 6.20
CA TYR A 142 16.07 10.39 7.16
C TYR A 142 16.26 9.85 8.58
N PHE A 143 16.30 8.53 8.77
CA PHE A 143 16.54 7.96 10.11
C PHE A 143 17.97 8.20 10.62
N GLN A 144 18.96 8.34 9.73
CA GLN A 144 20.35 8.62 10.11
C GLN A 144 20.63 10.11 10.37
N THR A 145 19.96 11.01 9.64
CA THR A 145 20.30 12.44 9.60
C THR A 145 19.19 13.37 10.08
N GLY A 146 17.95 12.89 10.14
CA GLY A 146 16.75 13.69 10.37
C GLY A 146 16.32 14.54 9.17
N GLN A 147 16.90 14.32 7.99
CA GLN A 147 16.65 15.13 6.78
C GLN A 147 16.14 14.26 5.63
N ILE A 148 15.20 14.80 4.86
CA ILE A 148 14.73 14.21 3.60
C ILE A 148 15.57 14.81 2.47
N PHE A 149 16.26 13.96 1.73
CA PHE A 149 17.05 14.35 0.55
C PHE A 149 16.36 13.86 -0.73
N ALA A 150 16.42 14.67 -1.80
CA ALA A 150 15.86 14.32 -3.10
C ALA A 150 16.77 13.35 -3.87
N ILE A 151 16.89 12.12 -3.36
CA ILE A 151 17.70 11.03 -3.94
C ILE A 151 16.85 9.86 -4.44
N TRP A 152 15.54 10.09 -4.57
CA TRP A 152 14.58 9.13 -5.09
C TRP A 152 14.93 8.69 -6.53
N GLU A 153 14.73 7.42 -6.82
CA GLU A 153 15.13 6.81 -8.10
C GLU A 153 13.92 6.35 -8.94
N ALA A 154 12.83 5.97 -8.27
CA ALA A 154 11.62 5.46 -8.88
C ALA A 154 10.41 5.68 -7.96
N ASP A 155 9.21 5.49 -8.50
CA ASP A 155 7.93 5.48 -7.78
C ASP A 155 7.93 4.40 -6.69
N LEU A 156 8.54 3.23 -6.97
CA LEU A 156 8.75 2.15 -6.02
C LEU A 156 10.22 1.72 -6.01
N THR A 157 10.89 1.76 -4.87
CA THR A 157 12.28 1.31 -4.76
C THR A 157 12.39 0.14 -3.79
N GLN A 158 12.91 -0.99 -4.25
CA GLN A 158 13.36 -2.07 -3.37
C GLN A 158 14.79 -1.79 -2.92
N VAL A 159 14.92 -1.25 -1.72
CA VAL A 159 16.21 -0.84 -1.16
C VAL A 159 16.99 -2.03 -0.64
N GLY A 160 16.33 -3.10 -0.22
CA GLY A 160 16.98 -4.36 0.15
C GLY A 160 17.20 -4.54 1.64
N PHE A 161 18.22 -5.34 2.00
CA PHE A 161 18.47 -5.75 3.38
C PHE A 161 19.31 -4.74 4.14
N LEU A 162 18.88 -4.40 5.35
CA LEU A 162 19.64 -3.55 6.28
C LEU A 162 19.64 -4.18 7.68
N SER A 163 20.80 -4.17 8.32
CA SER A 163 20.92 -4.55 9.73
C SER A 163 20.34 -3.48 10.66
N ALA A 164 20.07 -3.85 11.91
CA ALA A 164 19.64 -2.91 12.94
C ALA A 164 20.68 -1.80 13.21
N ALA A 165 21.96 -2.07 12.92
CA ALA A 165 23.04 -1.09 13.03
C ALA A 165 23.01 -0.04 11.90
N GLN A 166 22.63 -0.45 10.68
CA GLN A 166 22.53 0.45 9.53
C GLN A 166 21.22 1.25 9.55
N PHE A 167 20.14 0.62 10.02
CA PHE A 167 18.81 1.21 9.98
C PHE A 167 18.14 1.20 11.38
N PRO A 168 18.13 2.34 12.10
CA PRO A 168 17.58 2.44 13.45
C PRO A 168 16.12 1.98 13.59
N TYR A 169 15.36 1.97 12.50
CA TYR A 169 14.00 1.45 12.50
C TYR A 169 13.95 -0.03 12.92
N PHE A 170 14.85 -0.88 12.41
CA PHE A 170 14.88 -2.31 12.78
C PHE A 170 15.42 -2.53 14.20
N ALA A 171 16.32 -1.66 14.69
CA ALA A 171 16.72 -1.69 16.09
C ALA A 171 15.53 -1.42 17.05
N ALA A 172 14.64 -0.50 16.67
CA ALA A 172 13.44 -0.17 17.45
C ALA A 172 12.30 -1.17 17.24
N ASN A 173 12.28 -1.88 16.12
CA ASN A 173 11.23 -2.80 15.72
C ASN A 173 11.80 -4.18 15.36
N PRO A 174 12.39 -4.91 16.33
CA PRO A 174 13.14 -6.14 16.06
C PRO A 174 12.27 -7.28 15.55
N ASN A 175 10.94 -7.18 15.69
CA ASN A 175 9.99 -8.20 15.24
C ASN A 175 9.59 -8.05 13.75
N VAL A 176 10.05 -6.99 13.08
CA VAL A 176 9.69 -6.64 11.69
C VAL A 176 10.57 -7.37 10.69
N LEU A 177 9.96 -8.16 9.80
CA LEU A 177 10.63 -8.89 8.72
C LEU A 177 10.96 -7.97 7.54
N GLY A 178 10.01 -7.15 7.13
CA GLY A 178 10.13 -6.17 6.06
C GLY A 178 9.21 -4.98 6.32
N VAL A 179 9.43 -3.89 5.60
CA VAL A 179 8.62 -2.68 5.70
C VAL A 179 8.62 -1.91 4.39
N THR A 180 7.42 -1.53 3.96
CA THR A 180 7.22 -0.55 2.89
C THR A 180 6.83 0.81 3.47
N PHE A 181 7.69 1.80 3.28
CA PHE A 181 7.38 3.19 3.60
C PHE A 181 6.68 3.86 2.43
N THR A 182 5.61 4.60 2.71
CA THR A 182 4.92 5.45 1.72
C THR A 182 5.15 6.91 2.05
N LEU A 183 5.67 7.65 1.06
CA LEU A 183 5.76 9.10 1.11
C LEU A 183 4.71 9.68 0.17
N THR A 184 3.92 10.62 0.68
CA THR A 184 2.82 11.26 -0.04
C THR A 184 3.15 12.72 -0.36
N TRP A 185 2.56 13.25 -1.42
CA TRP A 185 2.61 14.68 -1.70
C TRP A 185 1.73 15.46 -0.71
N VAL A 186 2.19 16.66 -0.39
CA VAL A 186 1.43 17.65 0.38
C VAL A 186 1.42 19.00 -0.33
N ASP A 187 0.38 19.79 -0.11
CA ASP A 187 0.27 21.15 -0.61
C ASP A 187 1.13 22.15 0.21
N GLY A 188 1.10 23.42 -0.16
CA GLY A 188 1.84 24.48 0.54
C GLY A 188 1.39 24.74 1.99
N ALA A 189 0.24 24.19 2.41
CA ALA A 189 -0.27 24.22 3.77
C ALA A 189 0.01 22.91 4.54
N GLY A 190 0.64 21.92 3.89
CA GLY A 190 0.95 20.62 4.47
C GLY A 190 -0.19 19.60 4.45
N ASN A 191 -1.27 19.86 3.70
CA ASN A 191 -2.36 18.88 3.54
C ASN A 191 -2.01 17.88 2.45
N PRO A 192 -2.34 16.58 2.60
CA PRO A 192 -2.20 15.60 1.52
C PRO A 192 -2.96 16.05 0.27
N THR A 193 -2.35 15.90 -0.89
CA THR A 193 -3.00 16.21 -2.17
C THR A 193 -3.81 15.02 -2.68
N ASP A 194 -4.80 15.30 -3.53
CA ASP A 194 -5.62 14.32 -4.25
C ASP A 194 -5.91 14.92 -5.64
N ILE A 195 -4.94 14.81 -6.57
CA ILE A 195 -5.01 15.52 -7.86
C ILE A 195 -5.98 14.88 -8.84
N ASP A 196 -6.27 13.59 -8.68
CA ASP A 196 -7.20 12.84 -9.53
C ASP A 196 -8.62 12.75 -8.93
N GLY A 197 -8.80 13.22 -7.69
CA GLY A 197 -10.09 13.36 -7.02
C GLY A 197 -10.68 12.01 -6.57
N ASN A 198 -9.84 11.01 -6.34
CA ASN A 198 -10.26 9.66 -5.98
C ASN A 198 -10.52 9.48 -4.47
N GLY A 199 -10.28 10.52 -3.67
CA GLY A 199 -10.46 10.53 -2.22
C GLY A 199 -9.31 9.90 -1.43
N LYS A 200 -8.18 9.61 -2.08
CA LYS A 200 -6.95 9.07 -1.48
C LYS A 200 -5.81 10.07 -1.65
N ALA A 201 -4.86 10.03 -0.73
CA ALA A 201 -3.68 10.89 -0.83
C ALA A 201 -2.77 10.45 -1.98
N ASP A 202 -2.24 11.39 -2.74
CA ASP A 202 -1.31 11.10 -3.83
C ASP A 202 0.04 10.62 -3.27
N VAL A 203 0.45 9.42 -3.69
CA VAL A 203 1.77 8.88 -3.39
C VAL A 203 2.83 9.57 -4.23
N ALA A 204 3.89 10.02 -3.56
CA ALA A 204 5.10 10.50 -4.21
C ALA A 204 5.97 9.31 -4.64
N PHE A 205 6.39 8.50 -3.67
CA PHE A 205 7.13 7.26 -3.91
C PHE A 205 7.07 6.36 -2.69
N ARG A 206 7.51 5.11 -2.86
CA ARG A 206 7.59 4.08 -1.82
C ARG A 206 8.97 3.43 -1.79
N GLU A 207 9.42 3.07 -0.60
CA GLU A 207 10.70 2.38 -0.39
C GLU A 207 10.50 1.14 0.46
N ILE A 208 11.09 0.02 0.03
CA ILE A 208 10.97 -1.29 0.67
C ILE A 208 12.31 -1.71 1.27
N TYR A 209 12.27 -2.09 2.55
CA TYR A 209 13.43 -2.53 3.32
C TYR A 209 13.15 -3.89 3.98
N TYR A 210 14.18 -4.73 4.08
CA TYR A 210 14.13 -6.04 4.74
C TYR A 210 15.11 -6.09 5.90
N ASN A 211 14.72 -6.73 7.00
CA ASN A 211 15.51 -6.78 8.22
C ASN A 211 16.57 -7.89 8.16
N ASP A 212 17.84 -7.50 8.15
CA ASP A 212 18.99 -8.41 8.03
C ASP A 212 19.39 -9.08 9.36
N GLU A 213 18.62 -8.86 10.44
CA GLU A 213 18.79 -9.59 11.71
C GLU A 213 18.10 -10.98 11.68
N TYR A 214 17.33 -11.27 10.62
CA TYR A 214 16.68 -12.55 10.40
C TYR A 214 17.44 -13.39 9.38
N GLU A 215 17.21 -14.70 9.45
CA GLU A 215 17.80 -15.65 8.51
C GLU A 215 16.78 -16.00 7.41
N TRP A 216 17.20 -15.76 6.17
CA TRP A 216 16.36 -15.78 4.99
C TRP A 216 16.65 -16.98 4.11
N ALA A 217 15.61 -17.45 3.43
CA ALA A 217 15.68 -18.52 2.47
C ALA A 217 14.81 -18.24 1.24
N ASP A 218 15.22 -18.76 0.09
CA ASP A 218 14.41 -18.76 -1.13
C ASP A 218 14.26 -20.15 -1.76
N ASN A 219 14.89 -21.15 -1.16
CA ASN A 219 14.96 -22.54 -1.63
C ASN A 219 13.86 -23.46 -1.07
N GLY A 220 12.86 -22.88 -0.39
CA GLY A 220 11.74 -23.62 0.20
C GLY A 220 12.01 -24.18 1.60
N LEU A 221 13.17 -23.88 2.21
CA LEU A 221 13.38 -24.09 3.63
C LEU A 221 12.68 -22.99 4.44
N GLU A 222 11.99 -23.36 5.49
CA GLU A 222 11.30 -22.42 6.38
C GLU A 222 11.18 -22.95 7.81
N GLY A 223 10.88 -22.05 8.75
CA GLY A 223 10.66 -22.40 10.14
C GLY A 223 11.94 -22.76 10.89
N THR A 224 11.78 -23.26 12.11
CA THR A 224 12.92 -23.62 12.97
C THR A 224 13.61 -24.88 12.44
N GLN A 225 14.86 -24.70 12.01
CA GLN A 225 15.73 -25.75 11.52
C GLN A 225 16.30 -26.60 12.68
N PRO A 226 16.86 -27.79 12.42
CA PRO A 226 17.51 -28.60 13.45
C PRO A 226 18.64 -27.90 14.22
N SER A 227 19.23 -26.85 13.63
CA SER A 227 20.22 -25.98 14.29
C SER A 227 19.63 -25.02 15.32
N GLY A 228 18.30 -24.90 15.40
CA GLY A 228 17.60 -23.91 16.20
C GLY A 228 17.40 -22.57 15.50
N VAL A 229 18.03 -22.34 14.35
CA VAL A 229 17.84 -21.14 13.52
C VAL A 229 16.47 -21.19 12.86
N ARG A 230 15.72 -20.08 12.91
CA ARG A 230 14.44 -19.96 12.22
C ARG A 230 14.64 -19.27 10.87
N LEU A 231 14.27 -19.97 9.80
CA LEU A 231 14.33 -19.45 8.43
C LEU A 231 12.98 -18.85 8.01
N PHE A 232 13.04 -17.73 7.29
CA PHE A 232 11.89 -17.07 6.69
C PHE A 232 11.98 -17.10 5.18
N ASP A 233 10.85 -17.35 4.52
CA ASP A 233 10.77 -17.34 3.06
C ASP A 233 10.81 -15.90 2.54
N PHE A 234 11.97 -15.49 2.03
CA PHE A 234 12.16 -14.15 1.49
C PHE A 234 11.16 -13.82 0.37
N PRO A 235 10.92 -14.70 -0.62
CA PRO A 235 9.95 -14.42 -1.67
C PRO A 235 8.56 -14.07 -1.13
N THR A 236 8.07 -14.81 -0.13
CA THR A 236 6.77 -14.52 0.52
C THR A 236 6.74 -13.10 1.10
N VAL A 237 7.80 -12.70 1.82
CA VAL A 237 7.88 -11.37 2.44
C VAL A 237 8.05 -10.28 1.38
N ALA A 238 8.89 -10.48 0.37
CA ALA A 238 9.07 -9.52 -0.71
C ALA A 238 7.76 -9.27 -1.47
N ILE A 239 7.00 -10.32 -1.79
CA ILE A 239 5.69 -10.17 -2.45
C ILE A 239 4.70 -9.42 -1.55
N HIS A 240 4.73 -9.66 -0.23
CA HIS A 240 3.90 -8.94 0.74
C HIS A 240 4.23 -7.43 0.77
N GLU A 241 5.51 -7.08 0.93
CA GLU A 241 5.94 -5.68 0.99
C GLU A 241 5.67 -4.94 -0.32
N VAL A 242 5.89 -5.60 -1.47
CA VAL A 242 5.49 -5.06 -2.77
C VAL A 242 3.99 -4.86 -2.86
N GLY A 243 3.18 -5.70 -2.22
CA GLY A 243 1.75 -5.49 -2.08
C GLY A 243 1.42 -4.12 -1.49
N HIS A 244 2.07 -3.75 -0.39
CA HIS A 244 1.99 -2.38 0.12
C HIS A 244 2.53 -1.34 -0.88
N GLY A 245 3.61 -1.70 -1.59
CA GLY A 245 4.18 -0.97 -2.73
C GLY A 245 3.15 -0.63 -3.82
N VAL A 246 2.14 -1.48 -4.01
CA VAL A 246 1.03 -1.32 -4.96
C VAL A 246 -0.33 -1.15 -4.26
N THR A 247 -0.35 -0.52 -3.08
CA THR A 247 -1.59 -0.11 -2.36
C THR A 247 -2.46 -1.25 -1.82
N ALA A 248 -1.94 -2.46 -1.68
CA ALA A 248 -2.61 -3.48 -0.88
C ALA A 248 -2.40 -3.17 0.62
N ALA A 249 -3.50 -3.16 1.39
CA ALA A 249 -3.43 -3.11 2.85
C ALA A 249 -3.44 -4.52 3.44
N HIS A 250 -3.09 -4.64 4.72
CA HIS A 250 -3.36 -5.87 5.44
C HIS A 250 -4.85 -6.19 5.44
N PHE A 251 -5.17 -7.48 5.38
CA PHE A 251 -6.53 -7.94 5.57
C PHE A 251 -6.59 -9.37 6.11
N GLY A 252 -7.75 -9.72 6.67
CA GLY A 252 -8.04 -11.06 7.17
C GLY A 252 -8.07 -11.10 8.69
N LEU A 253 -8.41 -12.28 9.20
CA LEU A 253 -8.39 -12.59 10.61
C LEU A 253 -7.26 -13.57 10.87
N ILE A 254 -6.41 -13.25 11.83
CA ILE A 254 -5.32 -14.12 12.25
C ILE A 254 -5.49 -14.41 13.73
N GLY A 255 -5.46 -15.69 14.07
CA GLY A 255 -5.60 -16.16 15.44
C GLY A 255 -4.73 -17.38 15.71
N VAL A 256 -4.83 -17.90 16.93
CA VAL A 256 -4.29 -19.22 17.29
C VAL A 256 -5.45 -20.13 17.64
N GLN A 257 -5.42 -21.32 17.07
CA GLN A 257 -6.32 -22.41 17.40
C GLN A 257 -5.48 -23.63 17.77
N ASP A 258 -5.63 -24.10 19.00
CA ASP A 258 -4.92 -25.26 19.53
C ASP A 258 -3.39 -25.16 19.41
N GLY A 259 -2.85 -23.96 19.65
CA GLY A 259 -1.42 -23.66 19.56
C GLY A 259 -0.90 -23.42 18.13
N ASN A 260 -1.75 -23.54 17.11
CA ASN A 260 -1.39 -23.31 15.72
C ASN A 260 -1.93 -21.96 15.22
N LEU A 261 -1.12 -21.23 14.45
CA LEU A 261 -1.57 -20.04 13.75
C LEU A 261 -2.65 -20.42 12.72
N VAL A 262 -3.78 -19.73 12.76
CA VAL A 262 -4.87 -19.86 11.80
C VAL A 262 -5.17 -18.51 11.16
N ALA A 263 -5.36 -18.51 9.84
CA ALA A 263 -5.67 -17.31 9.06
C ALA A 263 -6.93 -17.52 8.22
N HIS A 264 -7.83 -16.54 8.22
CA HIS A 264 -9.10 -16.56 7.49
C HIS A 264 -9.36 -15.24 6.74
N PRO A 265 -9.24 -15.23 5.39
CA PRO A 265 -8.51 -16.22 4.60
C PRO A 265 -7.00 -16.14 4.86
N ARG A 266 -6.28 -17.23 4.59
CA ARG A 266 -4.83 -17.17 4.38
C ARG A 266 -4.56 -16.40 3.08
N SER A 267 -3.72 -15.39 3.13
CA SER A 267 -3.35 -14.56 1.98
C SER A 267 -1.94 -13.98 2.17
N ILE A 268 -1.34 -13.50 1.07
CA ILE A 268 -0.04 -12.84 1.09
C ILE A 268 -0.09 -11.64 2.03
N MET A 269 -1.13 -10.81 1.94
CA MET A 269 -1.29 -9.57 2.73
C MET A 269 -1.80 -9.79 4.15
N ASN A 270 -1.68 -11.00 4.72
CA ASN A 270 -1.92 -11.19 6.15
C ASN A 270 -0.80 -10.50 6.96
N ALA A 271 -1.16 -9.76 8.02
CA ALA A 271 -0.22 -9.01 8.86
C ALA A 271 0.77 -9.88 9.69
N ILE A 272 0.66 -11.20 9.63
CA ILE A 272 1.54 -12.15 10.34
C ILE A 272 2.01 -13.19 9.32
N TYR A 273 3.32 -13.42 9.30
CA TYR A 273 3.94 -14.45 8.47
C TYR A 273 3.40 -15.84 8.82
N GLY A 274 2.67 -16.43 7.89
CA GLY A 274 2.03 -17.75 8.04
C GLY A 274 2.77 -18.90 7.38
N GLY A 275 4.04 -18.70 7.00
CA GLY A 275 4.80 -19.63 6.17
C GLY A 275 4.69 -19.31 4.68
N THR A 276 5.39 -20.11 3.88
CA THR A 276 5.60 -19.90 2.44
C THR A 276 4.28 -19.75 1.70
N LEU A 277 4.15 -18.64 0.99
CA LEU A 277 3.07 -18.32 0.08
C LEU A 277 3.64 -17.35 -0.95
N ARG A 278 3.68 -17.76 -2.23
CA ARG A 278 4.34 -16.97 -3.29
C ARG A 278 3.42 -16.63 -4.47
N GLU A 279 2.13 -16.90 -4.31
CA GLU A 279 1.12 -16.64 -5.34
C GLU A 279 -0.01 -15.78 -4.75
N LEU A 280 -0.48 -14.82 -5.54
CA LEU A 280 -1.66 -14.03 -5.19
C LEU A 280 -2.91 -14.89 -5.35
N HIS A 281 -3.75 -14.93 -4.32
CA HIS A 281 -4.99 -15.69 -4.33
C HIS A 281 -6.15 -14.89 -3.77
N GLY A 282 -7.36 -15.23 -4.22
CA GLY A 282 -8.62 -14.75 -3.65
C GLY A 282 -8.62 -13.23 -3.41
N ARG A 283 -8.49 -12.85 -2.13
CA ARG A 283 -8.57 -11.47 -1.70
C ARG A 283 -7.33 -10.62 -2.03
N ASP A 284 -6.15 -11.22 -2.22
CA ASP A 284 -4.97 -10.48 -2.71
C ASP A 284 -5.25 -9.92 -4.11
N ARG A 285 -5.72 -10.79 -5.01
CA ARG A 285 -6.16 -10.41 -6.36
C ARG A 285 -7.34 -9.45 -6.32
N GLY A 286 -8.34 -9.73 -5.48
CA GLY A 286 -9.51 -8.87 -5.33
C GLY A 286 -9.14 -7.44 -4.92
N ALA A 287 -8.22 -7.29 -3.97
CA ALA A 287 -7.69 -5.99 -3.56
C ALA A 287 -6.93 -5.31 -4.70
N ASN A 288 -6.00 -6.01 -5.36
CA ASN A 288 -5.25 -5.50 -6.50
C ASN A 288 -6.19 -4.97 -7.62
N CYS A 289 -7.15 -5.79 -8.02
CA CYS A 289 -8.13 -5.40 -9.03
C CYS A 289 -8.99 -4.22 -8.57
N SER A 290 -9.37 -4.17 -7.29
CA SER A 290 -10.19 -3.07 -6.78
C SER A 290 -9.45 -1.73 -6.75
N ASN A 291 -8.12 -1.75 -6.63
CA ASN A 291 -7.29 -0.55 -6.71
C ASN A 291 -7.05 -0.14 -8.16
N TRP A 292 -6.75 -1.11 -9.03
CA TRP A 292 -6.08 -0.81 -10.30
C TRP A 292 -6.86 -1.17 -11.56
N ALA A 293 -8.04 -1.78 -11.46
CA ALA A 293 -8.84 -2.14 -12.64
C ALA A 293 -9.38 -0.94 -13.42
N GLN A 294 -9.40 0.23 -12.80
CA GLN A 294 -9.79 1.45 -13.46
C GLN A 294 -8.59 2.23 -14.03
N TRP A 295 -7.34 1.77 -13.80
CA TRP A 295 -6.14 2.42 -14.33
C TRP A 295 -6.04 2.29 -15.86
N PRO A 296 -5.84 3.40 -16.61
CA PRO A 296 -5.73 4.77 -16.13
C PRO A 296 -7.08 5.35 -15.68
N ASN A 297 -7.17 5.81 -14.42
CA ASN A 297 -8.34 6.51 -13.90
C ASN A 297 -8.44 7.86 -14.62
N ARG A 298 -9.41 7.99 -15.53
CA ARG A 298 -9.69 9.22 -16.26
C ARG A 298 -10.95 9.90 -15.76
#